data_AF-A0A6P0Q6T8-F1
#
_entry.id   AF-A0A6P0Q6T8-F1
#
_cell.length_a   1.000
_cell.length_b   1.000
_cell.length_c   1.000
_cell.angle_alpha   90.00
_cell.angle_beta   90.00
_cell.angle_gamma   90.00
#
_symmetry.space_group_name_H-M   'P 1'
#
loop_
_entity.id
_entity.type
_entity.pdbx_description
1 polymer ?
#
loop_
_entity_poly.entity_id
_entity_poly.type
_entity_poly.pdbx_seq_one_letter_code
_entity_poly.pdbx_strand_id
1 'polypeptide(L)'
;LQESARSDSDSDVRGTAIKQLAKGYQDHPDTLPLLQESARSDTDSDVRGKAIQQLAQGYQDHPDTLPLLQEYARSDKDSDVRVTAIKQLAEGYKDHQDTLPLLQESARSDKDSDVRVTAIEQLAEGYQDHPDTLPILQESARSDTDSDVRGKAIQQLAQAWHDQPWLSQFLCDRTLHDPFDPDKDRDYERDDENYNPRQIALQAILKYYPNHSQSRSLLQDRAKHDPDPKLRKFAQKNLE
;
A
#
# COMPACT_ATOMS: atom_id res chain seq x y z
N LEU A 1 -31.29 2.85 13.21
CA LEU A 1 -29.81 2.96 13.15
C LEU A 1 -29.13 1.83 13.90
N GLN A 2 -29.28 1.70 15.23
CA GLN A 2 -28.66 0.60 15.98
C GLN A 2 -29.09 -0.80 15.46
N GLU A 3 -30.40 -1.01 15.28
CA GLU A 3 -30.94 -2.26 14.72
C GLU A 3 -30.40 -2.53 13.31
N SER A 4 -30.43 -1.51 12.45
CA SER A 4 -29.88 -1.58 11.09
C SER A 4 -28.40 -1.95 11.09
N ALA A 5 -27.60 -1.41 12.01
CA ALA A 5 -26.17 -1.74 12.09
C ALA A 5 -25.91 -3.17 12.62
N ARG A 6 -26.80 -3.71 13.46
CA ARG A 6 -26.63 -5.02 14.10
C ARG A 6 -27.09 -6.18 13.22
N SER A 7 -28.19 -6.02 12.51
CA SER A 7 -28.92 -7.18 11.97
C SER A 7 -29.54 -6.98 10.60
N ASP A 8 -29.31 -5.84 9.93
CA ASP A 8 -29.78 -5.70 8.55
C ASP A 8 -29.08 -6.74 7.66
N SER A 9 -29.82 -7.37 6.76
CA SER A 9 -29.26 -8.37 5.84
C SER A 9 -28.29 -7.76 4.84
N ASP A 10 -28.46 -6.48 4.51
CA ASP A 10 -27.65 -5.76 3.54
C ASP A 10 -26.43 -5.11 4.21
N SER A 11 -25.21 -5.50 3.79
CA SER A 11 -23.97 -4.96 4.35
C SER A 11 -23.76 -3.47 4.04
N ASP A 12 -24.32 -2.95 2.95
CA ASP A 12 -24.27 -1.51 2.67
C ASP A 12 -25.13 -0.73 3.66
N VAL A 13 -26.29 -1.28 4.03
CA VAL A 13 -27.15 -0.68 5.06
C VAL A 13 -26.46 -0.74 6.42
N ARG A 14 -25.88 -1.88 6.81
CA ARG A 14 -25.11 -2.00 8.06
C ARG A 14 -23.95 -1.00 8.09
N GLY A 15 -23.12 -0.98 7.05
CA GLY A 15 -21.97 -0.08 6.95
C GLY A 15 -22.35 1.41 6.94
N THR A 16 -23.48 1.76 6.33
CA THR A 16 -24.02 3.12 6.37
C THR A 16 -24.51 3.48 7.76
N ALA A 17 -25.22 2.57 8.43
CA ALA A 17 -25.68 2.79 9.80
C ALA A 17 -24.50 2.99 10.77
N ILE A 18 -23.42 2.24 10.60
CA ILE A 18 -22.16 2.40 11.35
C ILE A 18 -21.58 3.80 11.19
N LYS A 19 -21.45 4.29 9.95
CA LYS A 19 -20.96 5.65 9.69
C LYS A 19 -21.87 6.73 10.29
N GLN A 20 -23.19 6.56 10.21
CA GLN A 20 -24.14 7.53 10.74
C GLN A 20 -24.15 7.56 12.28
N LEU A 21 -24.05 6.41 12.93
CA LEU A 21 -23.92 6.32 14.38
C LEU A 21 -22.64 7.00 14.87
N ALA A 22 -21.50 6.73 14.24
CA ALA A 22 -20.24 7.35 14.60
C ALA A 22 -20.26 8.88 14.45
N LYS A 23 -20.83 9.41 13.35
CA LYS A 23 -20.86 10.86 13.08
C LYS A 23 -21.92 11.63 13.86
N GLY A 24 -23.11 11.04 14.02
CA GLY A 24 -24.27 11.71 14.60
C GLY A 24 -24.45 11.49 16.10
N TYR A 25 -23.83 10.44 16.64
CA TYR A 25 -24.11 9.95 17.99
C TYR A 25 -22.83 9.47 18.70
N GLN A 26 -21.69 10.11 18.44
CA GLN A 26 -20.39 9.74 19.00
C GLN A 26 -20.40 9.66 20.54
N ASP A 27 -21.04 10.63 21.21
CA ASP A 27 -21.11 10.68 22.68
C ASP A 27 -22.20 9.76 23.27
N HIS A 28 -22.97 9.06 22.42
CA HIS A 28 -23.98 8.14 22.89
C HIS A 28 -23.32 6.86 23.44
N PRO A 29 -23.69 6.40 24.65
CA PRO A 29 -22.99 5.29 25.33
C PRO A 29 -22.99 3.98 24.55
N ASP A 30 -23.99 3.76 23.70
CA ASP A 30 -24.09 2.55 22.88
C ASP A 30 -23.30 2.59 21.57
N THR A 31 -22.79 3.76 21.14
CA THR A 31 -22.15 3.88 19.83
C THR A 31 -20.82 3.14 19.81
N LEU A 32 -19.94 3.39 20.79
CA LEU A 32 -18.65 2.71 20.88
C LEU A 32 -18.79 1.17 20.97
N PRO A 33 -19.61 0.60 21.88
CA PRO A 33 -19.83 -0.85 21.93
C PRO A 33 -20.31 -1.43 20.61
N LEU A 34 -21.18 -0.72 19.90
CA LEU A 34 -21.71 -1.18 18.61
C LEU A 34 -20.63 -1.14 17.51
N LEU A 35 -19.79 -0.10 17.46
CA LEU A 35 -18.66 -0.07 16.54
C LEU A 35 -17.66 -1.19 16.82
N GLN A 36 -17.34 -1.45 18.09
CA GLN A 36 -16.47 -2.56 18.50
C GLN A 36 -17.06 -3.92 18.12
N GLU A 37 -18.36 -4.11 18.30
CA GLU A 37 -19.07 -5.34 17.92
C GLU A 37 -19.03 -5.56 16.40
N SER A 38 -19.33 -4.52 15.61
CA SER A 38 -19.28 -4.60 14.15
C SER A 38 -17.87 -4.83 13.63
N ALA A 39 -16.86 -4.20 14.22
CA ALA A 39 -15.47 -4.48 13.87
C ALA A 39 -15.10 -5.95 14.13
N ARG A 40 -15.53 -6.53 15.27
CA ARG A 40 -15.15 -7.89 15.69
C ARG A 40 -15.90 -9.01 14.99
N SER A 41 -17.18 -8.79 14.73
CA SER A 41 -18.10 -9.90 14.46
C SER A 41 -18.86 -9.79 13.15
N ASP A 42 -18.80 -8.65 12.44
CA ASP A 42 -19.51 -8.55 11.17
C ASP A 42 -18.88 -9.48 10.13
N THR A 43 -19.74 -10.22 9.43
CA THR A 43 -19.32 -11.20 8.44
C THR A 43 -18.72 -10.54 7.20
N ASP A 44 -19.13 -9.29 6.93
CA ASP A 44 -18.75 -8.49 5.78
C ASP A 44 -17.52 -7.62 6.08
N SER A 45 -16.49 -7.70 5.25
CA SER A 45 -15.23 -6.96 5.43
C SER A 45 -15.39 -5.46 5.28
N ASP A 46 -16.27 -4.97 4.40
CA ASP A 46 -16.52 -3.54 4.26
C ASP A 46 -17.14 -2.97 5.53
N VAL A 47 -18.05 -3.70 6.17
CA VAL A 47 -18.62 -3.27 7.46
C VAL A 47 -17.54 -3.25 8.54
N ARG A 48 -16.71 -4.30 8.63
CA ARG A 48 -15.59 -4.33 9.59
C ARG A 48 -14.62 -3.17 9.36
N GLY A 49 -14.19 -2.95 8.12
CA GLY A 49 -13.29 -1.85 7.74
C GLY A 49 -13.88 -0.48 8.05
N LYS A 50 -15.16 -0.25 7.74
CA LYS A 50 -15.87 1.00 8.10
C LYS A 50 -15.90 1.20 9.63
N ALA A 51 -16.22 0.15 10.40
CA ALA A 51 -16.25 0.23 11.85
C ALA A 51 -14.87 0.55 12.44
N ILE A 52 -13.82 -0.11 11.94
CA ILE A 52 -12.41 0.13 12.29
C ILE A 52 -12.01 1.58 12.03
N GLN A 53 -12.35 2.10 10.84
CA GLN A 53 -12.08 3.50 10.50
C GLN A 53 -12.81 4.46 11.46
N GLN A 54 -14.07 4.18 11.80
CA GLN A 54 -14.81 5.02 12.75
C GLN A 54 -14.24 4.96 14.17
N LEU A 55 -13.77 3.80 14.62
CA LEU A 55 -13.08 3.65 15.91
C LEU A 55 -11.80 4.48 15.95
N ALA A 56 -10.97 4.39 14.91
CA ALA A 56 -9.72 5.15 14.81
C ALA A 56 -9.95 6.67 14.83
N GLN A 57 -10.97 7.16 14.12
CA GLN A 57 -11.22 8.60 13.96
C GLN A 57 -12.01 9.22 15.12
N GLY A 58 -12.96 8.47 15.71
CA GLY A 58 -13.87 8.99 16.74
C GLY A 58 -13.49 8.60 18.16
N TYR A 59 -12.64 7.59 18.35
CA TYR A 59 -12.34 7.01 19.65
C TYR A 59 -10.85 6.75 19.81
N GLN A 60 -10.01 7.61 19.23
CA GLN A 60 -8.55 7.46 19.24
C GLN A 60 -7.97 7.36 20.66
N ASP A 61 -8.50 8.14 21.60
CA ASP A 61 -8.05 8.16 23.00
C ASP A 61 -8.64 7.01 23.85
N HIS A 62 -9.56 6.21 23.29
CA HIS A 62 -10.13 5.09 24.01
C HIS A 62 -9.10 3.95 24.11
N PRO A 63 -8.87 3.38 25.32
CA PRO A 63 -7.79 2.41 25.55
C PRO A 63 -7.87 1.15 24.70
N ASP A 64 -9.08 0.77 24.26
CA ASP A 64 -9.30 -0.43 23.44
C ASP A 64 -9.10 -0.19 21.94
N THR A 65 -9.01 1.05 21.46
CA THR A 65 -8.97 1.34 20.01
C THR A 65 -7.65 0.88 19.40
N LEU A 66 -6.52 1.26 20.00
CA LEU A 66 -5.21 0.86 19.49
C LEU A 66 -4.99 -0.67 19.49
N PRO A 67 -5.25 -1.41 20.59
CA PRO A 67 -5.15 -2.87 20.59
C PRO A 67 -5.98 -3.53 19.48
N LEU A 68 -7.19 -3.01 19.24
CA LEU A 68 -8.09 -3.51 18.22
C LEU A 68 -7.55 -3.26 16.81
N LEU A 69 -7.03 -2.06 16.51
CA LEU A 69 -6.36 -1.79 15.22
C LEU A 69 -5.15 -2.70 14.99
N GLN A 70 -4.33 -2.88 16.03
CA GLN A 70 -3.16 -3.75 15.99
C GLN A 70 -3.53 -5.23 15.73
N GLU A 71 -4.62 -5.71 16.32
CA GLU A 71 -5.15 -7.06 16.08
C GLU A 71 -5.56 -7.23 14.62
N TYR A 72 -6.34 -6.30 14.07
CA TYR A 72 -6.80 -6.38 12.69
C TYR A 72 -5.68 -6.30 11.68
N ALA A 73 -4.75 -5.36 11.87
CA ALA A 73 -3.63 -5.19 10.96
C ALA A 73 -2.75 -6.46 10.86
N ARG A 74 -2.67 -7.27 11.93
CA ARG A 74 -1.91 -8.52 11.93
C ARG A 74 -2.69 -9.73 11.42
N SER A 75 -4.00 -9.78 11.66
CA SER A 75 -4.70 -11.07 11.68
C SER A 75 -6.10 -11.11 11.04
N ASP A 76 -6.67 -9.99 10.57
CA ASP A 76 -7.95 -10.09 9.85
C ASP A 76 -7.77 -10.97 8.61
N LYS A 77 -8.74 -11.85 8.37
CA LYS A 77 -8.75 -12.77 7.24
C LYS A 77 -8.70 -12.02 5.90
N ASP A 78 -9.31 -10.84 5.87
CA ASP A 78 -9.54 -9.99 4.70
C ASP A 78 -8.47 -8.90 4.59
N SER A 79 -7.86 -8.76 3.41
CA SER A 79 -6.77 -7.80 3.18
C SER A 79 -7.22 -6.34 3.25
N ASP A 80 -8.44 -6.00 2.82
CA ASP A 80 -8.93 -4.62 2.85
C ASP A 80 -9.09 -4.12 4.29
N VAL A 81 -9.47 -5.02 5.19
CA VAL A 81 -9.51 -4.73 6.63
C VAL A 81 -8.11 -4.50 7.18
N ARG A 82 -7.13 -5.34 6.80
CA ARG A 82 -5.73 -5.16 7.23
C ARG A 82 -5.14 -3.84 6.69
N VAL A 83 -5.37 -3.53 5.41
CA VAL A 83 -5.00 -2.25 4.77
C VAL A 83 -5.59 -1.07 5.53
N THR A 84 -6.90 -1.13 5.85
CA THR A 84 -7.57 -0.07 6.60
C THR A 84 -6.92 0.13 7.97
N ALA A 85 -6.70 -0.95 8.71
CA ALA A 85 -6.08 -0.89 10.03
C ALA A 85 -4.65 -0.33 9.98
N ILE A 86 -3.84 -0.73 8.99
CA ILE A 86 -2.48 -0.22 8.74
C ILE A 86 -2.49 1.28 8.48
N LYS A 87 -3.38 1.78 7.62
CA LYS A 87 -3.51 3.22 7.34
C LYS A 87 -3.89 3.98 8.60
N GLN A 88 -4.87 3.49 9.36
CA GLN A 88 -5.30 4.14 10.59
C GLN A 88 -4.22 4.14 11.69
N LEU A 89 -3.41 3.08 11.78
CA LEU A 89 -2.25 3.03 12.67
C LEU A 89 -1.18 4.05 12.27
N ALA A 90 -0.86 4.15 10.97
CA ALA A 90 0.13 5.09 10.46
C ALA A 90 -0.30 6.55 10.63
N GLU A 91 -1.59 6.85 10.47
CA GLU A 91 -2.15 8.21 10.62
C GLU A 91 -2.32 8.61 12.10
N GLY A 92 -2.97 7.77 12.90
CA GLY A 92 -3.40 8.13 14.26
C GLY A 92 -2.44 7.72 15.37
N TYR A 93 -1.53 6.78 15.11
CA TYR A 93 -0.67 6.18 16.13
C TYR A 93 0.79 6.13 15.70
N LYS A 94 1.21 7.06 14.85
CA LYS A 94 2.56 7.13 14.28
C LYS A 94 3.67 7.04 15.33
N ASP A 95 3.52 7.78 16.44
CA ASP A 95 4.54 7.85 17.49
C ASP A 95 4.44 6.69 18.51
N HIS A 96 3.47 5.78 18.34
CA HIS A 96 3.36 4.62 19.21
C HIS A 96 4.45 3.59 18.87
N GLN A 97 5.13 3.07 19.90
CA GLN A 97 6.30 2.19 19.76
C GLN A 97 6.06 0.95 18.89
N ASP A 98 4.83 0.44 18.86
CA ASP A 98 4.46 -0.78 18.14
C ASP A 98 4.00 -0.53 16.70
N THR A 99 3.74 0.72 16.31
CA THR A 99 3.23 1.03 14.96
C THR A 99 4.27 0.73 13.89
N LEU A 100 5.48 1.25 14.06
CA LEU A 100 6.56 1.01 13.10
C LEU A 100 6.89 -0.50 12.96
N PRO A 101 7.13 -1.27 14.04
CA PRO A 101 7.35 -2.72 13.93
C PRO A 101 6.25 -3.44 13.17
N LEU A 102 4.99 -3.06 13.37
CA LEU A 102 3.85 -3.65 12.67
C LEU A 102 3.91 -3.34 11.17
N LEU A 103 4.14 -2.09 10.78
CA LEU A 103 4.29 -1.71 9.37
C LEU A 103 5.45 -2.46 8.70
N GLN A 104 6.57 -2.60 9.40
CA GLN A 104 7.74 -3.35 8.91
C GLN A 104 7.43 -4.84 8.71
N GLU A 105 6.68 -5.45 9.64
CA GLU A 105 6.23 -6.85 9.52
C GLU A 105 5.28 -7.03 8.34
N SER A 106 4.28 -6.15 8.20
CA SER A 106 3.34 -6.16 7.09
C SER A 106 4.05 -6.01 5.75
N ALA A 107 4.97 -5.06 5.61
CA ALA A 107 5.73 -4.84 4.37
C ALA A 107 6.58 -6.04 3.94
N ARG A 108 7.15 -6.80 4.91
CA ARG A 108 8.02 -7.95 4.63
C ARG A 108 7.28 -9.24 4.36
N SER A 109 6.12 -9.44 4.99
CA SER A 109 5.60 -10.80 5.20
C SER A 109 4.10 -10.97 5.10
N ASP A 110 3.31 -9.90 4.90
CA ASP A 110 1.89 -10.09 4.68
C ASP A 110 1.66 -10.93 3.41
N LYS A 111 0.72 -11.87 3.49
CA LYS A 111 0.37 -12.78 2.39
C LYS A 111 -0.20 -12.03 1.17
N ASP A 112 -0.75 -10.84 1.38
CA ASP A 112 -1.47 -10.07 0.38
C ASP A 112 -0.64 -8.87 -0.10
N SER A 113 -0.55 -8.69 -1.42
CA SER A 113 0.26 -7.64 -2.03
C SER A 113 -0.23 -6.24 -1.70
N ASP A 114 -1.54 -6.01 -1.60
CA ASP A 114 -2.09 -4.68 -1.32
C ASP A 114 -1.74 -4.22 0.11
N VAL A 115 -1.68 -5.18 1.03
CA VAL A 115 -1.19 -4.94 2.39
C VAL A 115 0.29 -4.56 2.39
N ARG A 116 1.14 -5.31 1.65
CA ARG A 116 2.57 -5.00 1.54
C ARG A 116 2.81 -3.64 0.87
N VAL A 117 2.09 -3.35 -0.22
CA VAL A 117 2.09 -2.05 -0.91
C VAL A 117 1.75 -0.93 0.05
N THR A 118 0.63 -1.06 0.78
CA THR A 118 0.20 -0.04 1.74
C THR A 118 1.24 0.17 2.83
N ALA A 119 1.79 -0.90 3.39
CA ALA A 119 2.82 -0.80 4.43
C ALA A 119 4.11 -0.10 3.91
N ILE A 120 4.52 -0.38 2.67
CA ILE A 120 5.66 0.29 2.01
C ILE A 120 5.39 1.79 1.84
N GLU A 121 4.19 2.19 1.42
CA GLU A 121 3.79 3.60 1.32
C GLU A 121 3.86 4.29 2.69
N GLN A 122 3.27 3.67 3.72
CA GLN A 122 3.27 4.24 5.07
C GLN A 122 4.69 4.33 5.68
N LEU A 123 5.56 3.37 5.39
CA LEU A 123 6.97 3.42 5.78
C LEU A 123 7.71 4.57 5.08
N ALA A 124 7.50 4.73 3.77
CA ALA A 124 8.15 5.78 2.98
C ALA A 124 7.73 7.20 3.42
N GLU A 125 6.43 7.41 3.66
CA GLU A 125 5.88 8.72 4.01
C GLU A 125 6.06 9.04 5.50
N GLY A 126 5.86 8.04 6.36
CA GLY A 126 5.84 8.22 7.81
C GLY A 126 7.21 8.08 8.46
N TYR A 127 8.07 7.22 7.93
CA TYR A 127 9.27 6.73 8.62
C TYR A 127 10.51 6.77 7.73
N GLN A 128 10.56 7.71 6.78
CA GLN A 128 11.67 7.86 5.83
C GLN A 128 13.05 7.88 6.51
N ASP A 129 13.17 8.60 7.63
CA ASP A 129 14.43 8.77 8.35
C ASP A 129 14.80 7.58 9.26
N HIS A 130 13.91 6.60 9.41
CA HIS A 130 14.21 5.41 10.21
C HIS A 130 15.20 4.50 9.46
N PRO A 131 16.27 4.01 10.12
CA PRO A 131 17.36 3.28 9.45
C PRO A 131 16.91 2.00 8.72
N ASP A 132 15.82 1.37 9.17
CA ASP A 132 15.29 0.15 8.55
C ASP A 132 14.36 0.38 7.36
N THR A 133 13.88 1.61 7.15
CA THR A 133 12.92 1.90 6.08
C THR A 133 13.55 1.71 4.70
N LEU A 134 14.73 2.29 4.48
CA LEU A 134 15.43 2.16 3.21
C LEU A 134 15.78 0.69 2.87
N PRO A 135 16.35 -0.12 3.79
CA PRO A 135 16.56 -1.54 3.57
C PRO A 135 15.30 -2.32 3.18
N ILE A 136 14.16 -2.07 3.84
CA ILE A 136 12.88 -2.76 3.53
C ILE A 136 12.46 -2.42 2.11
N LEU A 137 12.39 -1.14 1.74
CA LEU A 137 11.99 -0.72 0.39
C LEU A 137 12.94 -1.29 -0.67
N GLN A 138 14.25 -1.31 -0.40
CA GLN A 138 15.23 -1.88 -1.31
C GLN A 138 15.10 -3.40 -1.47
N GLU A 139 14.73 -4.12 -0.40
CA GLU A 139 14.44 -5.56 -0.45
C GLU A 139 13.14 -5.83 -1.23
N SER A 140 12.06 -5.12 -0.90
CA SER A 140 10.78 -5.21 -1.61
C SER A 140 10.96 -4.94 -3.10
N ALA A 141 11.65 -3.87 -3.50
CA ALA A 141 11.94 -3.55 -4.89
C ALA A 141 12.82 -4.58 -5.61
N ARG A 142 13.58 -5.41 -4.88
CA ARG A 142 14.47 -6.42 -5.47
C ARG A 142 13.82 -7.77 -5.66
N SER A 143 13.06 -8.21 -4.66
CA SER A 143 12.74 -9.62 -4.49
C SER A 143 11.32 -9.92 -4.05
N ASP A 144 10.44 -8.92 -3.90
CA ASP A 144 9.03 -9.24 -3.66
C ASP A 144 8.49 -10.08 -4.82
N THR A 145 7.69 -11.10 -4.48
CA THR A 145 7.09 -12.00 -5.47
C THR A 145 6.11 -11.29 -6.39
N ASP A 146 5.50 -10.21 -5.91
CA ASP A 146 4.45 -9.47 -6.58
C ASP A 146 5.00 -8.20 -7.27
N SER A 147 4.63 -8.00 -8.53
CA SER A 147 5.10 -6.87 -9.34
C SER A 147 4.67 -5.52 -8.79
N ASP A 148 3.48 -5.41 -8.23
CA ASP A 148 2.95 -4.15 -7.73
C ASP A 148 3.73 -3.70 -6.51
N VAL A 149 4.09 -4.65 -5.64
CA VAL A 149 4.96 -4.39 -4.49
C VAL A 149 6.34 -3.91 -4.93
N ARG A 150 6.96 -4.59 -5.92
CA ARG A 150 8.27 -4.15 -6.45
C ARG A 150 8.17 -2.77 -7.09
N GLY A 151 7.15 -2.55 -7.91
CA GLY A 151 6.88 -1.28 -8.60
C GLY A 151 6.66 -0.13 -7.63
N LYS A 152 5.82 -0.34 -6.61
CA LYS A 152 5.58 0.64 -5.55
C LYS A 152 6.86 0.97 -4.79
N ALA A 153 7.63 -0.04 -4.40
CA ALA A 153 8.89 0.19 -3.70
C ALA A 153 9.87 1.01 -4.55
N ILE A 154 9.99 0.73 -5.86
CA ILE A 154 10.80 1.53 -6.79
C ILE A 154 10.30 2.98 -6.85
N GLN A 155 8.98 3.17 -6.95
CA GLN A 155 8.37 4.50 -6.98
C GLN A 155 8.69 5.28 -5.71
N GLN A 156 8.52 4.68 -4.53
CA GLN A 156 8.80 5.31 -3.24
C GLN A 156 10.29 5.62 -3.08
N LEU A 157 11.19 4.69 -3.47
CA LEU A 157 12.63 4.93 -3.50
C LEU A 157 13.00 6.12 -4.39
N ALA A 158 12.39 6.22 -5.57
CA ALA A 158 12.63 7.31 -6.49
C ALA A 158 12.05 8.65 -6.01
N GLN A 159 10.99 8.66 -5.21
CA GLN A 159 10.43 9.90 -4.66
C GLN A 159 11.24 10.42 -3.48
N ALA A 160 11.59 9.56 -2.53
CA ALA A 160 12.21 9.98 -1.27
C ALA A 160 13.75 9.98 -1.30
N TRP A 161 14.38 9.25 -2.23
CA TRP A 161 15.84 9.12 -2.30
C TRP A 161 16.45 9.48 -3.67
N HIS A 162 15.79 10.33 -4.48
CA HIS A 162 16.34 10.72 -5.80
C HIS A 162 17.70 11.41 -5.76
N ASP A 163 18.06 12.05 -4.64
CA ASP A 163 19.36 12.72 -4.49
C ASP A 163 20.48 11.76 -4.07
N GLN A 164 20.17 10.49 -3.84
CA GLN A 164 21.15 9.51 -3.41
C GLN A 164 21.97 8.96 -4.60
N PRO A 165 23.31 8.94 -4.51
CA PRO A 165 24.18 8.57 -5.64
C PRO A 165 24.05 7.10 -6.07
N TRP A 166 23.56 6.22 -5.19
CA TRP A 166 23.36 4.80 -5.51
C TRP A 166 22.08 4.54 -6.32
N LEU A 167 21.10 5.45 -6.27
CA LEU A 167 19.77 5.17 -6.79
C LEU A 167 19.76 5.06 -8.32
N SER A 168 20.49 5.90 -9.05
CA SER A 168 20.50 5.83 -10.51
C SER A 168 20.95 4.44 -11.01
N GLN A 169 21.98 3.87 -10.39
CA GLN A 169 22.49 2.54 -10.71
C GLN A 169 21.49 1.45 -10.30
N PHE A 170 20.83 1.61 -9.15
CA PHE A 170 19.76 0.72 -8.71
C PHE A 170 18.60 0.70 -9.71
N LEU A 171 18.14 1.86 -10.16
CA LEU A 171 17.06 1.97 -11.16
C LEU A 171 17.48 1.36 -12.50
N CYS A 172 18.74 1.56 -12.94
CA CYS A 172 19.24 0.93 -14.17
C CYS A 172 19.16 -0.60 -14.09
N ASP A 173 19.60 -1.15 -12.95
CA ASP A 173 19.53 -2.58 -12.67
C ASP A 173 18.07 -3.08 -12.65
N ARG A 174 17.15 -2.38 -11.98
CA ARG A 174 15.72 -2.73 -12.00
C ARG A 174 15.10 -2.64 -13.40
N THR A 175 15.43 -1.64 -14.21
CA THR A 175 14.99 -1.55 -15.62
C THR A 175 15.43 -2.76 -16.44
N LEU A 176 16.64 -3.26 -16.23
CA LEU A 176 17.20 -4.34 -17.03
C LEU A 176 16.81 -5.74 -16.54
N HIS A 177 16.69 -5.91 -15.23
CA HIS A 177 16.73 -7.24 -14.59
C HIS A 177 15.52 -7.58 -13.72
N ASP A 178 14.53 -6.69 -13.56
CA ASP A 178 13.30 -7.09 -12.87
C ASP A 178 12.60 -8.24 -13.62
N PRO A 179 12.15 -9.31 -12.92
CA PRO A 179 11.61 -10.52 -13.52
C PRO A 179 10.14 -10.39 -13.96
N PHE A 180 9.65 -9.17 -14.20
CA PHE A 180 8.28 -8.91 -14.63
C PHE A 180 7.86 -9.81 -15.82
N ASP A 181 6.74 -10.49 -15.61
CA ASP A 181 6.16 -11.47 -16.52
C ASP A 181 4.68 -11.07 -16.75
N PRO A 182 4.35 -10.43 -17.90
CA PRO A 182 3.02 -9.89 -18.14
C PRO A 182 1.92 -10.97 -18.14
N ASP A 183 2.28 -12.24 -18.36
CA ASP A 183 1.31 -13.35 -18.37
C ASP A 183 0.92 -13.81 -16.95
N LYS A 184 1.69 -13.42 -15.92
CA LYS A 184 1.43 -13.78 -14.51
C LYS A 184 0.83 -12.65 -13.69
N ASP A 185 0.83 -11.45 -14.24
CA ASP A 185 0.30 -10.27 -13.61
C ASP A 185 -1.22 -10.24 -13.77
N ARG A 186 -1.96 -10.14 -12.65
CA ARG A 186 -3.41 -10.35 -12.65
C ARG A 186 -4.17 -9.20 -13.30
N ASP A 187 -3.60 -8.00 -13.27
CA ASP A 187 -4.28 -6.77 -13.68
C ASP A 187 -3.65 -6.13 -14.92
N TYR A 188 -2.67 -6.81 -15.54
CA TYR A 188 -1.98 -6.38 -16.74
C TYR A 188 -2.90 -5.91 -17.89
N GLU A 189 -4.06 -6.55 -18.11
CA GLU A 189 -5.00 -6.14 -19.16
C GLU A 189 -5.92 -4.97 -18.74
N ARG A 190 -6.15 -4.79 -17.44
CA ARG A 190 -7.10 -3.81 -16.89
C ARG A 190 -6.48 -2.44 -16.70
N ASP A 191 -5.17 -2.38 -16.47
CA ASP A 191 -4.49 -1.12 -16.19
C ASP A 191 -4.02 -0.40 -17.47
N ASP A 192 -4.60 0.78 -17.70
CA ASP A 192 -4.05 1.79 -18.60
C ASP A 192 -2.69 2.32 -18.08
N GLU A 193 -2.47 2.23 -16.76
CA GLU A 193 -1.22 2.57 -16.07
C GLU A 193 -0.38 1.31 -15.84
N ASN A 194 0.47 0.94 -16.80
CA ASN A 194 1.31 -0.26 -16.74
C ASN A 194 2.21 -0.30 -15.48
N TYR A 195 1.87 -1.14 -14.50
CA TYR A 195 2.64 -1.37 -13.26
C TYR A 195 3.90 -2.24 -13.43
N ASN A 196 4.44 -2.34 -14.64
CA ASN A 196 5.72 -3.03 -14.88
C ASN A 196 6.87 -2.32 -14.12
N PRO A 197 7.54 -2.98 -13.14
CA PRO A 197 8.62 -2.39 -12.36
C PRO A 197 9.80 -1.89 -13.22
N ARG A 198 10.07 -2.54 -14.37
CA ARG A 198 11.10 -2.09 -15.31
C ARG A 198 10.75 -0.74 -15.92
N GLN A 199 9.48 -0.53 -16.25
CA GLN A 199 8.97 0.71 -16.80
C GLN A 199 9.01 1.81 -15.75
N ILE A 200 8.57 1.52 -14.52
CA ILE A 200 8.59 2.47 -13.40
C ILE A 200 10.03 2.93 -13.12
N ALA A 201 10.99 2.00 -13.08
CA ALA A 201 12.40 2.34 -12.90
C ALA A 201 12.95 3.21 -14.04
N LEU A 202 12.59 2.90 -15.30
CA LEU A 202 13.03 3.67 -16.46
C LEU A 202 12.41 5.08 -16.45
N GLN A 203 11.14 5.20 -16.11
CA GLN A 203 10.46 6.48 -15.93
C GLN A 203 11.13 7.32 -14.83
N ALA A 204 11.50 6.71 -13.71
CA ALA A 204 12.23 7.38 -12.64
C ALA A 204 13.60 7.89 -13.12
N ILE A 205 14.33 7.12 -13.93
CA ILE A 205 15.59 7.58 -14.56
C ILE A 205 15.35 8.82 -15.41
N LEU A 206 14.36 8.77 -16.31
CA LEU A 206 14.05 9.88 -17.21
C LEU A 206 13.60 11.14 -16.45
N LYS A 207 12.87 10.98 -15.35
CA LYS A 207 12.35 12.07 -14.54
C LYS A 207 13.44 12.74 -13.69
N TYR A 208 14.17 11.96 -12.90
CA TYR A 208 15.10 12.49 -11.90
C TYR A 208 16.54 12.62 -12.42
N TYR A 209 16.89 11.91 -13.50
CA TYR A 209 18.23 11.93 -14.10
C TYR A 209 18.16 12.17 -15.62
N PRO A 210 17.62 13.33 -16.07
CA PRO A 210 17.38 13.58 -17.49
C PRO A 210 18.65 13.55 -18.36
N ASN A 211 19.82 13.79 -17.76
CA ASN A 211 21.12 13.75 -18.42
C ASN A 211 21.92 12.46 -18.13
N HIS A 212 21.26 11.40 -17.63
CA HIS A 212 21.95 10.15 -17.34
C HIS A 212 22.51 9.53 -18.64
N SER A 213 23.81 9.21 -18.63
CA SER A 213 24.52 8.75 -19.83
C SER A 213 23.94 7.47 -20.43
N GLN A 214 23.29 6.64 -19.62
CA GLN A 214 22.68 5.38 -20.04
C GLN A 214 21.21 5.49 -20.45
N SER A 215 20.55 6.65 -20.31
CA SER A 215 19.10 6.78 -20.61
C SER A 215 18.76 6.32 -22.02
N ARG A 216 19.53 6.78 -23.02
CA ARG A 216 19.31 6.42 -24.42
C ARG A 216 19.55 4.93 -24.68
N SER A 217 20.59 4.33 -24.10
CA SER A 217 20.88 2.89 -24.29
C SER A 217 19.83 2.01 -23.61
N LEU A 218 19.35 2.40 -22.42
CA LEU A 218 18.26 1.69 -21.73
C LEU A 218 16.97 1.72 -22.56
N LEU A 219 16.60 2.90 -23.07
CA LEU A 219 15.45 3.04 -23.96
C LEU A 219 15.58 2.18 -25.22
N GLN A 220 16.74 2.20 -25.89
CA GLN A 220 16.99 1.40 -27.09
C GLN A 220 16.91 -0.11 -26.82
N ASP A 221 17.49 -0.55 -25.71
CA ASP A 221 17.46 -1.95 -25.28
C ASP A 221 16.03 -2.39 -24.96
N ARG A 222 15.31 -1.64 -24.12
CA ARG A 222 13.93 -1.95 -23.74
C ARG A 222 12.97 -1.90 -24.93
N ALA A 223 13.11 -0.95 -25.85
CA ALA A 223 12.28 -0.88 -27.05
C ALA A 223 12.42 -2.12 -27.96
N LYS A 224 13.62 -2.71 -28.03
CA LYS A 224 13.92 -3.84 -28.93
C LYS A 224 13.75 -5.20 -28.27
N HIS A 225 14.05 -5.32 -26.99
CA HIS A 225 14.30 -6.60 -26.34
C HIS A 225 13.43 -6.86 -25.10
N ASP A 226 12.69 -5.87 -24.59
CA ASP A 226 11.85 -6.13 -23.42
C ASP A 226 10.71 -7.10 -23.77
N PRO A 227 10.43 -8.14 -22.95
CA PRO A 227 9.31 -9.04 -23.15
C PRO A 227 7.95 -8.34 -23.12
N ASP A 228 7.79 -7.28 -22.34
CA ASP A 228 6.53 -6.55 -22.20
C ASP A 228 6.30 -5.61 -23.41
N PRO A 229 5.25 -5.84 -24.23
CA PRO A 229 4.91 -4.97 -25.34
C PRO A 229 4.56 -3.52 -24.93
N LYS A 230 3.96 -3.31 -23.75
CA LYS A 230 3.64 -1.96 -23.25
C LYS A 230 4.93 -1.20 -22.96
N LEU A 231 5.91 -1.82 -22.29
CA LEU A 231 7.23 -1.22 -22.08
C LEU A 231 7.99 -0.99 -23.41
N ARG A 232 7.95 -1.92 -24.37
CA ARG A 232 8.55 -1.68 -25.69
C ARG A 232 8.00 -0.42 -26.36
N LYS A 233 6.67 -0.24 -26.33
CA LYS A 233 5.98 0.94 -26.88
C LYS A 233 6.33 2.22 -26.12
N PHE A 234 6.35 2.16 -24.78
CA PHE A 234 6.78 3.28 -23.94
C PHE A 234 8.21 3.72 -24.28
N ALA A 235 9.14 2.77 -24.39
CA ALA A 235 10.53 3.06 -24.68
C ALA A 235 10.73 3.63 -26.09
N GLN A 236 10.03 3.09 -27.10
CA GLN A 236 10.06 3.63 -28.47
C GLN A 236 9.58 5.08 -28.53
N LYS A 237 8.46 5.40 -27.84
CA LYS A 237 7.92 6.77 -27.79
C LYS A 237 8.90 7.77 -27.16
N ASN A 238 9.70 7.35 -26.19
CA ASN A 238 10.68 8.22 -25.52
C ASN A 238 12.03 8.31 -26.26
N LEU A 239 12.19 7.62 -27.40
CA LEU A 239 13.35 7.75 -28.29
C LEU A 239 13.13 8.75 -29.44
N GLU A 240 11.87 9.05 -29.74
CA GLU A 240 11.40 9.97 -30.78
C GLU A 240 11.45 11.43 -30.29
#